data_AF-A0A9P5K0F4-F1
#
_entry.id   AF-A0A9P5K0F4-F1
#
_cell.length_a   1.000
_cell.length_b   1.000
_cell.length_c   1.000
_cell.angle_alpha   90.00
_cell.angle_beta   90.00
_cell.angle_gamma   90.00
#
_symmetry.space_group_name_H-M   'P 1'
#
loop_
_entity.id
_entity.type
_entity.pdbx_description
1 polymer ?
#
loop_
_entity_poly.entity_id
_entity_poly.type
_entity_poly.pdbx_seq_one_letter_code
_entity_poly.pdbx_strand_id
1 'polypeptide(L)'
;MLTGNLSSGCSTEDHQLNTLTEPPSFDSGYETPAEQDDDSVDYALSRSVTPLSQDEVDTQPNEPTLSTQSMCHICGKGFNAARERNRHLKSYLPHSIYCPFKDCPWTGRRRFDLKIHWENKHSETGQVLGKMKYQIYDPKAFVRRMLDGTSHIEVAWSAYQTVQERLTQLGKINAGANVLGRKLDIEGIDVLPIDSEGS
;
A
#
# COMPACT_ATOMS: atom_id res chain seq x y z
N MET A 1 57.07 18.76 -27.90
CA MET A 1 56.61 19.13 -29.25
C MET A 1 55.75 17.96 -29.71
N LEU A 2 54.42 18.01 -29.68
CA LEU A 2 53.57 18.68 -30.66
C LEU A 2 52.27 19.14 -29.99
N THR A 3 51.91 20.39 -30.27
CA THR A 3 50.66 21.07 -29.91
C THR A 3 49.56 20.73 -30.90
N GLY A 4 48.34 20.47 -30.42
CA GLY A 4 47.15 20.29 -31.27
C GLY A 4 45.92 20.94 -30.63
N ASN A 5 45.69 22.21 -30.98
CA ASN A 5 44.44 22.96 -30.78
C ASN A 5 43.55 22.76 -32.00
N LEU A 6 42.23 22.54 -31.84
CA LEU A 6 41.14 22.97 -32.74
C LEU A 6 39.83 23.02 -31.92
N SER A 7 39.30 24.23 -31.63
CA SER A 7 38.20 24.93 -32.35
C SER A 7 36.83 24.24 -32.21
N SER A 8 35.86 24.81 -31.48
CA SER A 8 35.04 26.01 -31.78
C SER A 8 33.76 25.64 -32.54
N GLY A 9 32.62 25.85 -31.88
CA GLY A 9 31.29 25.67 -32.46
C GLY A 9 30.20 25.56 -31.38
N CYS A 10 29.86 26.66 -30.71
CA CYS A 10 28.62 26.76 -29.94
C CYS A 10 27.56 27.33 -30.89
N SER A 11 26.74 26.46 -31.48
CA SER A 11 25.57 26.86 -32.27
C SER A 11 24.39 27.08 -31.33
N THR A 12 24.00 28.35 -31.15
CA THR A 12 22.70 28.73 -30.62
C THR A 12 21.65 28.49 -31.69
N GLU A 13 20.85 27.44 -31.54
CA GLU A 13 19.64 27.21 -32.32
C GLU A 13 18.44 27.73 -31.55
N ASP A 14 17.81 28.74 -32.13
CA ASP A 14 16.58 29.38 -31.68
C ASP A 14 15.42 28.36 -31.62
N HIS A 15 14.99 28.02 -30.40
CA HIS A 15 13.77 27.25 -30.20
C HIS A 15 12.55 28.16 -30.40
N GLN A 16 11.81 27.85 -31.45
CA GLN A 16 10.54 28.49 -31.80
C GLN A 16 9.53 28.38 -30.65
N LEU A 17 8.88 29.51 -30.37
CA LEU A 17 7.77 29.64 -29.43
C LEU A 17 6.59 28.79 -29.91
N ASN A 18 6.38 27.64 -29.27
CA ASN A 18 5.16 26.85 -29.45
C ASN A 18 3.96 27.61 -28.87
N THR A 19 2.99 27.81 -29.75
CA THR A 19 1.65 28.32 -29.51
C THR A 19 0.97 27.62 -28.33
N LEU A 20 0.62 28.39 -27.30
CA LEU A 20 -0.30 27.99 -26.24
C LEU A 20 -1.65 27.65 -26.88
N THR A 21 -1.94 26.36 -27.00
CA THR A 21 -3.30 25.87 -27.19
C THR A 21 -3.90 25.71 -25.81
N GLU A 22 -4.87 26.55 -25.47
CA GLU A 22 -5.57 26.46 -24.18
C GLU A 22 -6.24 25.09 -24.04
N PRO A 23 -6.03 24.39 -22.90
CA PRO A 23 -6.70 23.12 -22.67
C PRO A 23 -8.22 23.36 -22.54
N PRO A 24 -9.05 22.45 -23.10
CA PRO A 24 -10.49 22.55 -22.95
C PRO A 24 -10.88 22.51 -21.47
N SER A 25 -11.72 23.45 -21.06
CA SER A 25 -12.33 23.50 -19.73
C SER A 25 -13.19 22.26 -19.52
N PHE A 26 -12.64 21.25 -18.84
CA PHE A 26 -13.36 20.05 -18.46
C PHE A 26 -14.14 20.32 -17.18
N ASP A 27 -15.43 20.63 -17.33
CA ASP A 27 -16.38 20.78 -16.24
C ASP A 27 -16.61 19.41 -15.56
N SER A 28 -15.76 19.12 -14.58
CA SER A 28 -15.72 17.83 -13.90
C SER A 28 -16.74 17.81 -12.76
N GLY A 29 -18.00 17.65 -13.12
CA GLY A 29 -19.08 17.27 -12.19
C GLY A 29 -18.96 15.82 -11.76
N TYR A 30 -17.86 15.42 -11.11
CA TYR A 30 -17.80 14.11 -10.47
C TYR A 30 -18.53 14.15 -9.13
N GLU A 31 -19.80 13.77 -9.16
CA GLU A 31 -20.46 13.26 -7.97
C GLU A 31 -19.62 12.07 -7.47
N THR A 32 -18.97 12.26 -6.33
CA THR A 32 -18.21 11.21 -5.66
C THR A 32 -19.23 10.18 -5.16
N PRO A 33 -19.31 8.97 -5.74
CA PRO A 33 -20.22 7.96 -5.22
C PRO A 33 -19.69 7.57 -3.86
N ALA A 34 -20.51 7.75 -2.82
CA ALA A 34 -20.22 7.22 -1.50
C ALA A 34 -19.91 5.72 -1.65
N GLU A 35 -18.68 5.33 -1.32
CA GLU A 35 -18.31 3.92 -1.18
C GLU A 35 -19.22 3.31 -0.10
N GLN A 36 -20.30 2.67 -0.54
CA GLN A 36 -21.09 1.75 0.28
C GLN A 36 -20.27 0.47 0.43
N ASP A 37 -19.68 0.31 1.62
CA ASP A 37 -19.14 -0.97 2.09
C ASP A 37 -20.30 -1.96 2.26
N ASP A 38 -20.66 -2.64 1.16
CA ASP A 38 -21.63 -3.73 1.14
C ASP A 38 -20.94 -5.04 1.58
N ASP A 39 -20.62 -5.11 2.88
CA ASP A 39 -20.34 -6.37 3.59
C ASP A 39 -21.66 -6.84 4.26
N SER A 40 -22.75 -6.88 3.50
CA SER A 40 -23.99 -7.55 3.89
C SER A 40 -23.82 -9.05 3.73
N VAL A 41 -23.16 -9.68 4.69
CA VAL A 41 -23.26 -11.12 4.87
C VAL A 41 -24.58 -11.43 5.56
N ASP A 42 -25.49 -12.01 4.79
CA ASP A 42 -26.77 -12.55 5.18
C ASP A 42 -26.57 -13.67 6.23
N TYR A 43 -26.39 -13.29 7.49
CA TYR A 43 -26.41 -14.21 8.61
C TYR A 43 -27.87 -14.39 9.00
N ALA A 44 -28.52 -15.38 8.39
CA ALA A 44 -29.82 -15.89 8.79
C ALA A 44 -29.73 -16.44 10.23
N LEU A 45 -29.86 -15.52 11.20
CA LEU A 45 -29.88 -15.79 12.62
C LEU A 45 -31.24 -16.42 12.93
N SER A 46 -31.27 -17.75 13.03
CA SER A 46 -32.39 -18.51 13.55
C SER A 46 -32.66 -18.05 14.99
N ARG A 47 -33.61 -17.13 15.15
CA ARG A 47 -34.13 -16.68 16.44
C ARG A 47 -35.15 -17.69 16.94
N SER A 48 -34.70 -18.67 17.71
CA SER A 48 -35.56 -19.36 18.67
C SER A 48 -35.84 -18.39 19.82
N VAL A 49 -37.12 -18.03 19.96
CA VAL A 49 -37.63 -17.18 21.04
C VAL A 49 -37.66 -17.99 22.33
N THR A 50 -36.79 -17.65 23.29
CA THR A 50 -36.89 -18.14 24.67
C THR A 50 -37.72 -17.13 25.48
N PRO A 51 -38.69 -17.57 26.32
CA PRO A 51 -39.50 -16.66 27.13
C PRO A 51 -38.66 -15.93 28.18
N LEU A 52 -38.99 -14.64 28.37
CA LEU A 52 -38.51 -13.80 29.47
C LEU A 52 -38.83 -14.45 30.83
N SER A 53 -37.80 -14.68 31.64
CA SER A 53 -37.88 -14.56 33.08
C SER A 53 -37.10 -13.30 33.47
N GLN A 54 -37.85 -12.27 33.86
CA GLN A 54 -37.33 -11.12 34.59
C GLN A 54 -37.17 -11.54 36.04
N ASP A 55 -35.94 -11.62 36.51
CA ASP A 55 -35.61 -11.35 37.90
C ASP A 55 -34.27 -10.62 37.93
N GLU A 56 -34.26 -9.57 38.74
CA GLU A 56 -33.23 -8.57 38.95
C GLU A 56 -31.89 -9.19 39.38
N VAL A 57 -30.76 -8.54 39.02
CA VAL A 57 -29.68 -8.17 39.97
C VAL A 57 -28.48 -7.58 39.22
N ASP A 58 -27.97 -6.51 39.84
CA ASP A 58 -26.70 -5.82 39.69
C ASP A 58 -26.46 -4.92 38.47
N THR A 59 -26.56 -3.63 38.77
CA THR A 59 -26.00 -2.52 37.98
C THR A 59 -24.47 -2.61 38.06
N GLN A 60 -23.88 -3.43 37.20
CA GLN A 60 -22.44 -3.47 37.04
C GLN A 60 -21.97 -2.10 36.51
N PRO A 61 -20.95 -1.45 37.11
CA PRO A 61 -20.31 -0.30 36.51
C PRO A 61 -19.71 -0.77 35.19
N ASN A 62 -20.32 -0.36 34.08
CA ASN A 62 -19.72 -0.47 32.77
C ASN A 62 -18.52 0.47 32.77
N GLU A 63 -17.40 0.05 33.36
CA GLU A 63 -16.10 0.67 33.18
C GLU A 63 -15.90 0.76 31.66
N PRO A 64 -15.98 1.96 31.06
CA PRO A 64 -15.55 2.13 29.69
C PRO A 64 -14.06 1.91 29.76
N THR A 65 -13.61 0.68 29.50
CA THR A 65 -12.22 0.28 29.56
C THR A 65 -11.50 1.20 28.59
N LEU A 66 -10.87 2.22 29.17
CA LEU A 66 -10.20 3.30 28.49
C LEU A 66 -9.23 2.67 27.49
N SER A 67 -9.61 2.69 26.22
CA SER A 67 -8.95 3.45 25.16
C SER A 67 -7.41 3.53 25.27
N THR A 68 -6.74 2.44 25.62
CA THR A 68 -5.32 2.46 26.00
C THR A 68 -4.37 2.14 24.86
N GLN A 69 -4.85 1.94 23.64
CA GLN A 69 -3.93 1.75 22.50
C GLN A 69 -4.30 2.60 21.30
N SER A 70 -4.43 3.90 21.54
CA SER A 70 -4.38 4.87 20.46
C SER A 70 -2.93 5.20 20.04
N MET A 71 -1.92 4.70 20.76
CA MET A 71 -0.50 4.89 20.47
C MET A 71 0.10 3.75 19.63
N CYS A 72 1.05 4.08 18.75
CA CYS A 72 1.90 3.11 18.05
C CYS A 72 3.04 2.65 18.96
N HIS A 73 3.16 1.33 19.19
CA HIS A 73 4.25 0.77 20.02
C HIS A 73 5.64 0.87 19.35
N ILE A 74 5.71 1.12 18.04
CA ILE A 74 6.98 1.21 17.30
C ILE A 74 7.61 2.60 17.45
N CYS A 75 6.82 3.67 17.28
CA CYS A 75 7.33 5.05 17.29
C CYS A 75 6.74 5.95 18.39
N GLY A 76 5.85 5.43 19.24
CA GLY A 76 5.19 6.22 20.29
C GLY A 76 4.18 7.25 19.79
N LYS A 77 3.89 7.31 18.48
CA LYS A 77 2.92 8.28 17.94
C LYS A 77 1.50 7.97 18.40
N GLY A 78 0.80 8.96 18.94
CA GLY A 78 -0.62 8.91 19.27
C GLY A 78 -1.53 9.12 18.05
N PHE A 79 -2.71 8.52 18.07
CA PHE A 79 -3.75 8.60 17.05
C PHE A 79 -5.11 8.88 17.69
N ASN A 80 -6.06 9.43 16.94
CA ASN A 80 -7.41 9.66 17.47
C ASN A 80 -8.28 8.39 17.38
N ALA A 81 -7.95 7.49 16.45
CA ALA A 81 -8.69 6.25 16.22
C ALA A 81 -7.78 5.06 15.90
N ALA A 82 -8.22 3.85 16.28
CA ALA A 82 -7.52 2.60 15.97
C ALA A 82 -7.34 2.39 14.44
N ARG A 83 -8.29 2.84 13.61
CA ARG A 83 -8.18 2.78 12.14
C ARG A 83 -6.97 3.58 11.64
N GLU A 84 -6.70 4.74 12.22
CA GLU A 84 -5.57 5.60 11.84
C GLU A 84 -4.24 4.99 12.28
N ARG A 85 -4.18 4.47 13.51
CA ARG A 85 -3.03 3.72 14.02
C ARG A 85 -2.72 2.51 13.13
N ASN A 86 -3.75 1.72 12.78
CA ASN A 86 -3.57 0.55 11.92
C ASN A 86 -3.11 0.96 10.50
N ARG A 87 -3.61 2.07 9.96
CA ARG A 87 -3.12 2.64 8.68
C ARG A 87 -1.66 3.07 8.79
N HIS A 88 -1.25 3.63 9.92
CA HIS A 88 0.14 3.96 10.20
C HIS A 88 1.00 2.70 10.32
N LEU A 89 0.58 1.64 10.99
CA LEU A 89 1.34 0.39 11.07
C LEU A 89 1.62 -0.21 9.68
N LYS A 90 0.67 -0.08 8.74
CA LYS A 90 0.89 -0.48 7.34
C LYS A 90 2.02 0.29 6.63
N SER A 91 2.48 1.43 7.15
CA SER A 91 3.63 2.14 6.55
C SER A 91 4.96 1.46 6.82
N TYR A 92 5.06 0.62 7.87
CA TYR A 92 6.26 -0.17 8.16
C TYR A 92 6.37 -1.43 7.28
N LEU A 93 5.27 -1.85 6.66
CA LEU A 93 5.25 -3.01 5.79
C LEU A 93 5.71 -2.66 4.35
N PRO A 94 6.13 -3.63 3.53
CA PRO A 94 6.36 -3.40 2.10
C PRO A 94 5.07 -3.09 1.35
N HIS A 95 5.17 -2.65 0.10
CA HIS A 95 4.01 -2.46 -0.77
C HIS A 95 3.22 -3.77 -0.94
N SER A 96 1.90 -3.71 -0.76
CA SER A 96 1.02 -4.87 -0.77
C SER A 96 0.20 -5.01 -2.06
N ILE A 97 0.39 -4.09 -3.01
CA ILE A 97 -0.35 -4.03 -4.26
C ILE A 97 0.65 -3.91 -5.41
N TYR A 98 0.39 -4.62 -6.51
CA TYR A 98 1.15 -4.53 -7.75
C TYR A 98 0.25 -4.11 -8.91
N CYS A 99 0.82 -3.49 -9.94
CA CYS A 99 0.10 -3.27 -11.19
C CYS A 99 0.01 -4.61 -11.96
N PRO A 100 -1.19 -5.06 -12.39
CA PRO A 100 -1.32 -6.32 -13.13
C PRO A 100 -0.84 -6.23 -14.58
N PHE A 101 -0.58 -5.03 -15.10
CA PHE A 101 -0.04 -4.85 -16.45
C PHE A 101 1.34 -5.51 -16.57
N LYS A 102 1.55 -6.21 -17.70
CA LYS A 102 2.79 -6.91 -17.99
C LYS A 102 3.94 -5.90 -18.05
N ASP A 103 5.08 -6.24 -17.46
CA ASP A 103 6.29 -5.40 -17.47
C ASP A 103 6.19 -4.05 -16.75
N CYS A 104 5.03 -3.72 -16.14
CA CYS A 104 4.91 -2.56 -15.28
C CYS A 104 5.54 -2.84 -13.90
N PRO A 105 6.60 -2.11 -13.48
CA PRO A 105 7.27 -2.33 -12.20
C PRO A 105 6.55 -1.64 -11.02
N TRP A 106 5.41 -1.01 -11.28
CA TRP A 106 4.70 -0.24 -10.26
C TRP A 106 4.15 -1.13 -9.15
N THR A 107 4.39 -0.70 -7.91
CA THR A 107 3.83 -1.27 -6.69
C THR A 107 3.35 -0.14 -5.79
N GLY A 108 2.37 -0.43 -4.93
CA GLY A 108 1.78 0.56 -4.06
C GLY A 108 1.18 -0.01 -2.78
N ARG A 109 0.62 0.88 -1.96
CA ARG A 109 0.02 0.52 -0.66
C ARG A 109 -1.50 0.59 -0.66
N ARG A 110 -2.10 1.44 -1.50
CA ARG A 110 -3.55 1.65 -1.55
C ARG A 110 -4.11 1.35 -2.94
N ARG A 111 -5.36 0.89 -2.94
CA ARG A 111 -6.13 0.64 -4.17
C ARG A 111 -6.34 1.94 -4.96
N PHE A 112 -6.57 3.03 -4.25
CA PHE A 112 -6.67 4.36 -4.85
C PHE A 112 -5.41 4.73 -5.65
N ASP A 113 -4.21 4.48 -5.09
CA ASP A 113 -2.95 4.75 -5.78
C ASP A 113 -2.82 3.88 -7.06
N LEU A 114 -3.28 2.63 -7.02
CA LEU A 114 -3.31 1.74 -8.19
C LEU A 114 -4.28 2.26 -9.26
N LYS A 115 -5.46 2.73 -8.86
CA LYS A 115 -6.45 3.30 -9.78
C LYS A 115 -5.87 4.51 -10.52
N ILE A 116 -5.30 5.47 -9.78
CA ILE A 116 -4.63 6.64 -10.37
C ILE A 116 -3.48 6.21 -11.29
N HIS A 117 -2.66 5.26 -10.84
CA HIS A 117 -1.57 4.74 -11.66
C HIS A 117 -2.10 4.13 -12.97
N TRP A 118 -3.16 3.33 -12.89
CA TRP A 118 -3.78 2.69 -14.04
C TRP A 118 -4.34 3.70 -15.04
N GLU A 119 -5.10 4.69 -14.57
CA GLU A 119 -5.67 5.75 -15.40
C GLU A 119 -4.58 6.57 -16.12
N ASN A 120 -3.44 6.80 -15.46
CA ASN A 120 -2.35 7.60 -16.02
C ASN A 120 -1.39 6.82 -16.93
N LYS A 121 -1.23 5.51 -16.72
CA LYS A 121 -0.19 4.71 -17.41
C LYS A 121 -0.73 3.61 -18.31
N HIS A 122 -2.00 3.23 -18.15
CA HIS A 122 -2.61 2.08 -18.83
C HIS A 122 -4.02 2.38 -19.38
N SER A 123 -4.46 3.64 -19.39
CA SER A 123 -5.78 4.05 -19.91
C SER A 123 -5.96 3.70 -21.39
N GLU A 124 -4.90 3.79 -22.19
CA GLU A 124 -4.92 3.48 -23.62
C GLU A 124 -5.17 2.01 -23.94
N THR A 125 -4.95 1.10 -22.97
CA THR A 125 -5.10 -0.35 -23.22
C THR A 125 -6.58 -0.75 -23.33
N GLY A 126 -7.54 0.10 -22.94
CA GLY A 126 -8.97 -0.21 -22.93
C GLY A 126 -9.35 -1.36 -21.97
N GLN A 127 -8.38 -1.90 -21.24
CA GLN A 127 -8.62 -2.93 -20.23
C GLN A 127 -9.18 -2.28 -18.98
N VAL A 128 -10.39 -2.69 -18.63
CA VAL A 128 -10.97 -2.36 -17.32
C VAL A 128 -10.16 -3.10 -16.27
N LEU A 129 -9.74 -2.37 -15.23
CA LEU A 129 -9.19 -2.96 -14.01
C LEU A 129 -10.30 -3.77 -13.33
N GLY A 130 -10.55 -4.98 -13.84
CA GLY A 130 -11.64 -5.85 -13.38
C GLY A 130 -11.40 -6.35 -11.96
N LYS A 131 -12.09 -7.42 -11.56
CA LYS A 131 -11.89 -8.13 -10.28
C LYS A 131 -10.52 -8.86 -10.21
N MET A 132 -9.47 -8.28 -10.79
CA MET A 132 -8.11 -8.81 -10.76
C MET A 132 -7.58 -8.80 -9.32
N LYS A 133 -6.87 -9.88 -8.95
CA LYS A 133 -6.18 -9.99 -7.66
C LYS A 133 -4.85 -9.24 -7.71
N TYR A 134 -4.90 -7.90 -7.70
CA TYR A 134 -3.71 -7.02 -7.63
C TYR A 134 -3.06 -6.97 -6.24
N GLN A 135 -3.61 -7.71 -5.27
CA GLN A 135 -3.10 -7.77 -3.92
C GLN A 135 -2.05 -8.88 -3.80
N ILE A 136 -0.87 -8.52 -3.31
CA ILE A 136 0.28 -9.42 -3.14
C ILE A 136 0.10 -10.25 -1.86
N TYR A 137 -0.29 -9.59 -0.77
CA TYR A 137 -0.55 -10.20 0.54
C TYR A 137 -1.61 -9.38 1.31
N ASP A 138 -2.15 -9.92 2.40
CA ASP A 138 -3.06 -9.18 3.29
C ASP A 138 -2.29 -8.36 4.35
N PRO A 139 -2.17 -7.02 4.22
CA PRO A 139 -1.49 -6.21 5.21
C PRO A 139 -2.23 -6.16 6.55
N LYS A 140 -3.52 -6.49 6.62
CA LYS A 140 -4.24 -6.54 7.90
C LYS A 140 -3.73 -7.69 8.77
N ALA A 141 -3.43 -8.86 8.18
CA ALA A 141 -2.84 -9.99 8.89
C ALA A 141 -1.50 -9.65 9.55
N PHE A 142 -0.60 -8.97 8.83
CA PHE A 142 0.69 -8.55 9.38
C PHE A 142 0.56 -7.44 10.45
N VAL A 143 -0.35 -6.48 10.26
CA VAL A 143 -0.64 -5.48 11.31
C VAL A 143 -1.16 -6.13 12.58
N ARG A 144 -2.00 -7.18 12.47
CA ARG A 144 -2.46 -7.93 13.65
C ARG A 144 -1.28 -8.54 14.40
N ARG A 145 -0.34 -9.19 13.72
CA ARG A 145 0.88 -9.73 14.34
C ARG A 145 1.68 -8.65 15.09
N MET A 146 1.81 -7.44 14.55
CA MET A 146 2.46 -6.33 15.25
C MET A 146 1.71 -5.96 16.54
N LEU A 147 0.37 -5.90 16.48
CA LEU A 147 -0.47 -5.59 17.64
C LEU A 147 -0.44 -6.69 18.71
N ASP A 148 -0.25 -7.93 18.31
CA ASP A 148 -0.08 -9.09 19.20
C ASP A 148 1.31 -9.11 19.88
N GLY A 149 2.17 -8.11 19.61
CA GLY A 149 3.49 -7.94 20.22
C GLY A 149 4.65 -8.52 19.42
N THR A 150 4.42 -9.05 18.21
CA THR A 150 5.51 -9.49 17.33
C THR A 150 6.35 -8.27 16.92
N SER A 151 7.68 -8.41 16.94
CA SER A 151 8.58 -7.33 16.51
C SER A 151 8.27 -6.86 15.09
N HIS A 152 8.16 -5.54 14.91
CA HIS A 152 7.85 -4.96 13.61
C HIS A 152 8.90 -5.31 12.54
N ILE A 153 10.15 -5.52 12.92
CA ILE A 153 11.24 -5.94 12.03
C ILE A 153 10.96 -7.35 11.48
N GLU A 154 10.64 -8.29 12.37
CA GLU A 154 10.32 -9.67 11.99
C GLU A 154 9.08 -9.73 11.08
N VAL A 155 8.05 -8.95 11.43
CA VAL A 155 6.83 -8.85 10.62
C VAL A 155 7.12 -8.23 9.25
N ALA A 156 7.92 -7.16 9.19
CA ALA A 156 8.30 -6.51 7.93
C ALA A 156 9.13 -7.44 7.04
N TRP A 157 10.07 -8.20 7.63
CA TRP A 157 10.87 -9.19 6.92
C TRP A 157 10.00 -10.33 6.36
N SER A 158 9.10 -10.87 7.18
CA SER A 158 8.14 -11.90 6.75
C SER A 158 7.28 -11.41 5.58
N ALA A 159 6.78 -10.17 5.68
CA ALA A 159 6.00 -9.55 4.61
C ALA A 159 6.84 -9.36 3.33
N TYR A 160 8.11 -8.97 3.48
CA TYR A 160 9.02 -8.81 2.35
C TYR A 160 9.26 -10.14 1.62
N GLN A 161 9.51 -11.23 2.35
CA GLN A 161 9.65 -12.57 1.77
C GLN A 161 8.38 -12.98 1.01
N THR A 162 7.20 -12.77 1.59
CA THR A 162 5.91 -13.03 0.91
C THR A 162 5.79 -12.23 -0.39
N VAL A 163 6.22 -10.96 -0.39
CA VAL A 163 6.18 -10.15 -1.62
C VAL A 163 7.15 -10.69 -2.67
N GLN A 164 8.38 -11.02 -2.31
CA GLN A 164 9.37 -11.55 -3.25
C GLN A 164 8.89 -12.87 -3.89
N GLU A 165 8.39 -13.80 -3.08
CA GLU A 165 7.84 -15.06 -3.55
C GLU A 165 6.69 -14.82 -4.53
N ARG A 166 5.75 -13.94 -4.17
CA ARG A 166 4.58 -13.67 -4.99
C ARG A 166 4.92 -12.94 -6.29
N LEU A 167 5.88 -12.00 -6.27
CA LEU A 167 6.36 -11.35 -7.49
C LEU A 167 7.08 -12.33 -8.41
N THR A 168 7.80 -13.29 -7.84
CA THR A 168 8.45 -14.38 -8.60
C THR A 168 7.40 -15.26 -9.30
N GLN A 169 6.35 -15.67 -8.57
CA GLN A 169 5.21 -16.42 -9.14
C GLN A 169 4.51 -15.66 -10.27
N LEU A 170 4.53 -14.33 -10.23
CA LEU A 170 3.96 -13.45 -11.26
C LEU A 170 4.92 -13.14 -12.40
N GLY A 171 6.15 -13.67 -12.39
CA GLY A 171 7.19 -13.37 -13.38
C GLY A 171 7.73 -11.93 -13.31
N LYS A 172 7.58 -11.25 -12.17
CA LYS A 172 7.99 -9.84 -11.95
C LYS A 172 9.32 -9.73 -11.21
N ILE A 173 10.35 -10.39 -11.71
CA ILE A 173 11.67 -10.51 -11.06
C ILE A 173 12.32 -9.11 -10.85
N ASN A 174 12.10 -8.17 -11.79
CA ASN A 174 12.69 -6.83 -11.72
C ASN A 174 11.90 -5.84 -10.86
N ALA A 175 10.71 -6.19 -10.36
CA ALA A 175 9.89 -5.29 -9.54
C ALA A 175 10.38 -5.21 -8.09
N GLY A 176 11.24 -6.14 -7.65
CA GLY A 176 11.69 -6.30 -6.26
C GLY A 176 12.35 -5.05 -5.66
N ALA A 177 13.06 -4.27 -6.47
CA ALA A 177 13.77 -3.06 -6.00
C ALA A 177 12.82 -1.96 -5.49
N ASN A 178 11.58 -1.91 -5.97
CA ASN A 178 10.62 -0.86 -5.62
C ASN A 178 9.65 -1.25 -4.49
N VAL A 179 9.77 -2.48 -3.96
CA VAL A 179 8.81 -3.07 -3.02
C VAL A 179 8.87 -2.44 -1.62
N LEU A 180 10.05 -2.02 -1.18
CA LEU A 180 10.26 -1.51 0.18
C LEU A 180 9.69 -0.09 0.39
N GLY A 181 9.30 0.61 -0.69
CA GLY A 181 8.88 1.99 -0.63
C GLY A 181 10.02 2.93 -0.19
N ARG A 182 9.82 4.24 -0.32
CA ARG A 182 10.89 5.25 -0.16
C ARG A 182 11.37 5.47 1.30
N LYS A 183 11.11 4.57 2.25
CA LYS A 183 11.24 4.92 3.68
C LYS A 183 11.65 3.81 4.64
N LEU A 184 12.07 2.66 4.15
CA LEU A 184 12.75 1.70 5.01
C LEU A 184 14.23 2.05 4.98
N ASP A 185 14.59 3.10 5.73
CA ASP A 185 15.97 3.35 6.14
C ASP A 185 16.32 2.24 7.13
N ILE A 186 16.54 1.03 6.61
CA ILE A 186 17.08 -0.10 7.36
C ILE A 186 18.60 0.12 7.46
N GLU A 187 19.01 1.29 7.92
CA GLU A 187 20.40 1.55 8.30
C GLU A 187 20.62 0.83 9.63
N GLY A 188 20.89 -0.47 9.57
CA GLY A 188 21.16 -1.28 10.77
C GLY A 188 20.82 -2.77 10.67
N ILE A 189 20.23 -3.24 9.56
CA ILE A 189 20.24 -4.67 9.26
C ILE A 189 21.30 -4.86 8.18
N ASP A 190 22.48 -5.27 8.59
CA ASP A 190 23.44 -5.90 7.69
C ASP A 190 22.73 -7.14 7.13
N VAL A 191 22.11 -6.98 5.96
CA VAL A 191 21.64 -8.11 5.16
C VAL A 191 22.90 -8.82 4.74
N LEU A 192 23.35 -9.76 5.58
CA LEU A 192 24.47 -10.63 5.26
C LEU A 192 24.16 -11.26 3.90
N PRO A 193 25.09 -11.21 2.94
CA PRO A 193 24.91 -11.85 1.65
C PRO A 193 24.43 -13.27 1.89
N ILE A 194 23.33 -13.65 1.23
CA ILE A 194 22.94 -15.05 1.19
C ILE A 194 24.00 -15.69 0.29
N ASP A 195 25.01 -16.29 0.92
CA ASP A 195 26.06 -17.05 0.26
C ASP A 195 25.38 -18.13 -0.57
N SER A 196 25.23 -17.83 -1.87
CA SER A 196 24.69 -18.77 -2.85
C SER A 196 25.80 -19.75 -3.22
N GLU A 197 26.26 -20.49 -2.22
CA GLU A 197 27.25 -21.55 -2.37
C GLU A 197 26.51 -22.85 -2.69
N GLY A 198 26.63 -23.30 -3.95
CA GLY A 198 26.68 -24.72 -4.26
C GLY A 198 25.40 -25.37 -4.79
N SER A 199 25.30 -25.44 -6.12
CA SER A 199 24.90 -26.67 -6.83
C SER A 199 25.64 -26.76 -8.15
#